data_AF-B6DEK1-F1
#
_entry.id   AF-B6DEK1-F1
#
_cell.length_a   1.000
_cell.length_b   1.000
_cell.length_c   1.000
_cell.angle_alpha   90.00
_cell.angle_beta   90.00
_cell.angle_gamma   90.00
#
_symmetry.space_group_name_H-M   'P 1'
#
loop_
_entity.id
_entity.type
_entity.pdbx_description
1 polymer ?
#
loop_
_entity_poly.entity_id
_entity_poly.type
_entity_poly.pdbx_seq_one_letter_code
_entity_poly.pdbx_strand_id
1 'polypeptide(L)'
;DTPDPRVLSLDLTLGCSDDKSRQATLVSHPVTFKGHVIKDMQIFCRNGSMQMPRGSAFNISIHYPQPYTSVIPGACVFRGPYSIPTNDSIEMYNVSVALLWSDGTPTYVSLECNLTKSQAPEQEAPSHNQSKPIDWDVYCSQNESIPA
;
A
#
# COMPACT_ATOMS: atom_id res chain seq x y z
N ASP A 1 -26.47 -31.75 9.45
CA ASP A 1 -25.02 -31.66 9.22
C ASP A 1 -24.73 -30.65 8.14
N THR A 2 -24.63 -29.39 8.54
CA THR A 2 -24.18 -28.31 7.64
C THR A 2 -22.66 -28.42 7.60
N PRO A 3 -22.01 -28.56 6.43
CA PRO A 3 -20.55 -28.63 6.39
C PRO A 3 -19.99 -27.40 7.07
N ASP A 4 -19.18 -27.64 8.09
CA ASP A 4 -18.55 -26.62 8.89
C ASP A 4 -17.69 -25.72 7.98
N PRO A 5 -17.90 -24.38 7.96
CA PRO A 5 -17.24 -23.46 7.03
C PRO A 5 -15.74 -23.25 7.33
N ARG A 6 -15.14 -24.09 8.17
CA ARG A 6 -13.72 -24.07 8.53
C ARG A 6 -12.84 -24.15 7.28
N VAL A 7 -12.16 -23.04 6.98
CA VAL A 7 -11.14 -22.95 5.94
C VAL A 7 -9.96 -23.84 6.33
N LEU A 8 -9.78 -24.91 5.58
CA LEU A 8 -8.80 -25.98 5.85
C LEU A 8 -7.35 -25.57 5.55
N SER A 9 -7.14 -24.50 4.78
CA SER A 9 -5.88 -23.80 4.51
C SER A 9 -6.17 -22.76 3.40
N LEU A 10 -5.27 -21.81 3.18
CA LEU A 10 -5.44 -20.70 2.24
C LEU A 10 -4.13 -20.43 1.50
N ASP A 11 -4.20 -20.32 0.18
CA ASP A 11 -3.11 -19.75 -0.63
C ASP A 11 -3.40 -18.28 -0.91
N LEU A 12 -2.37 -17.45 -0.88
CA LEU A 12 -2.49 -15.99 -1.00
C LEU A 12 -1.70 -15.51 -2.21
N THR A 13 -2.39 -14.88 -3.16
CA THR A 13 -1.77 -14.32 -4.35
C THR A 13 -1.93 -12.81 -4.36
N LEU A 14 -0.81 -12.09 -4.48
CA LEU A 14 -0.82 -10.63 -4.61
C LEU A 14 -0.70 -10.25 -6.09
N GLY A 15 -1.78 -9.70 -6.65
CA GLY A 15 -1.78 -9.09 -7.98
C GLY A 15 -1.38 -7.62 -7.89
N CYS A 16 -0.13 -7.32 -8.26
CA CYS A 16 0.41 -5.97 -8.27
C CYS A 16 -0.10 -5.15 -9.46
N SER A 17 -0.24 -3.84 -9.29
CA SER A 17 -0.49 -2.90 -10.39
C SER A 17 0.78 -2.09 -10.64
N ASP A 18 1.24 -2.04 -11.90
CA ASP A 18 2.38 -1.21 -12.29
C ASP A 18 2.09 0.29 -12.16
N ASP A 19 0.81 0.67 -12.22
CA ASP A 19 0.32 2.02 -11.99
C ASP A 19 -0.06 2.22 -10.52
N LYS A 20 0.71 3.06 -9.81
CA LYS A 20 0.52 3.38 -8.38
C LYS A 20 -0.78 4.10 -8.07
N SER A 21 -1.45 4.69 -9.07
CA SER A 21 -2.76 5.29 -8.87
C SER A 21 -3.87 4.23 -8.70
N ARG A 22 -3.59 2.99 -9.13
CA ARG A 22 -4.49 1.84 -9.01
C ARG A 22 -4.10 1.00 -7.80
N GLN A 23 -5.08 0.27 -7.26
CA GLN A 23 -4.88 -0.65 -6.15
C GLN A 23 -4.35 -2.02 -6.62
N ALA A 24 -3.50 -2.63 -5.81
CA ALA A 24 -3.19 -4.06 -5.91
C ALA A 24 -4.35 -4.88 -5.31
N THR A 25 -4.43 -6.15 -5.70
CA THR A 25 -5.47 -7.06 -5.18
C THR A 25 -4.81 -8.28 -4.54
N LEU A 26 -5.09 -8.51 -3.26
CA LEU A 26 -4.78 -9.75 -2.58
C LEU A 26 -5.95 -10.70 -2.73
N VAL A 27 -5.72 -11.83 -3.38
CA VAL A 27 -6.71 -12.88 -3.65
C VAL A 27 -6.39 -14.09 -2.78
N SER A 28 -7.42 -14.64 -2.15
CA SER A 28 -7.31 -15.91 -1.45
C SER A 28 -7.87 -17.07 -2.27
N HIS A 29 -7.14 -18.19 -2.27
CA HIS A 29 -7.57 -19.41 -2.91
C HIS A 29 -7.78 -20.52 -1.86
N PRO A 30 -8.95 -21.20 -1.86
CA PRO A 30 -9.19 -22.34 -0.99
C PRO A 30 -8.15 -23.43 -1.26
N VAL A 31 -7.48 -23.93 -0.22
CA VAL A 31 -6.70 -25.15 -0.34
C VAL A 31 -7.11 -26.15 0.74
N THR A 32 -7.36 -27.39 0.31
CA THR A 32 -7.79 -28.47 1.19
C THR A 32 -6.55 -29.13 1.79
N PHE A 33 -6.19 -28.76 3.03
CA PHE A 33 -5.15 -29.48 3.78
C PHE A 33 -5.78 -30.28 4.91
N LYS A 34 -5.45 -31.58 5.00
CA LYS A 34 -5.92 -32.42 6.11
C LYS A 34 -5.14 -32.06 7.38
N GLY A 35 -5.75 -31.29 8.27
CA GLY A 35 -5.36 -31.27 9.70
C GLY A 35 -5.25 -29.90 10.36
N HIS A 36 -4.95 -28.82 9.63
CA HIS A 36 -4.72 -27.50 10.22
C HIS A 36 -5.74 -26.49 9.73
N VAL A 37 -6.61 -26.01 10.61
CA VAL A 37 -7.66 -25.05 10.26
C VAL A 37 -7.18 -23.64 10.60
N ILE A 38 -7.44 -22.68 9.71
CA ILE A 38 -7.19 -21.27 10.00
C ILE A 38 -8.30 -20.74 10.92
N LYS A 39 -7.92 -20.28 12.11
CA LYS A 39 -8.84 -19.71 13.11
C LYS A 39 -9.01 -18.21 12.92
N ASP A 40 -7.92 -17.52 12.61
CA ASP A 40 -7.90 -16.07 12.47
C ASP A 40 -6.88 -15.62 11.41
N MET A 41 -7.14 -14.47 10.78
CA MET A 41 -6.32 -13.91 9.70
C MET A 41 -6.29 -12.39 9.80
N GLN A 42 -5.09 -11.82 9.87
CA GLN A 42 -4.92 -10.38 9.98
C GLN A 42 -3.88 -9.90 8.96
N ILE A 43 -4.21 -8.84 8.23
CA ILE A 43 -3.26 -8.15 7.36
C ILE A 43 -2.71 -6.93 8.10
N PHE A 44 -1.40 -6.75 8.01
CA PHE A 44 -0.70 -5.61 8.58
C PHE A 44 -0.24 -4.67 7.47
N CYS A 45 -0.82 -3.48 7.50
CA CYS A 45 -0.64 -2.41 6.53
C CYS A 45 0.14 -1.25 7.19
N ARG A 46 0.49 -0.23 6.41
CA ARG A 46 1.16 0.98 6.95
C ARG A 46 0.26 1.75 7.92
N ASN A 47 -1.05 1.75 7.66
CA ASN A 47 -2.05 2.48 8.43
C ASN A 47 -2.68 1.67 9.57
N GLY A 48 -2.11 0.50 9.90
CA GLY A 48 -2.58 -0.36 11.00
C GLY A 48 -2.82 -1.81 10.54
N SER A 49 -3.34 -2.62 11.46
CA SER A 49 -3.79 -3.97 11.14
C SER A 49 -5.28 -4.00 10.84
N MET A 50 -5.67 -4.88 9.92
CA MET A 50 -7.06 -5.08 9.51
C MET A 50 -7.40 -6.56 9.57
N GLN A 51 -8.58 -6.86 10.12
CA GLN A 51 -9.13 -8.21 10.12
C GLN A 51 -9.47 -8.64 8.69
N MET A 52 -8.97 -9.79 8.24
CA MET A 52 -9.31 -10.31 6.93
C MET A 52 -10.67 -11.03 6.96
N PRO A 53 -11.41 -11.07 5.84
CA PRO A 53 -12.68 -11.77 5.76
C PRO A 53 -12.54 -13.24 6.14
N ARG A 54 -13.52 -13.76 6.90
CA ARG A 54 -13.60 -15.20 7.19
C ARG A 54 -14.19 -15.92 5.98
N GLY A 55 -13.44 -16.85 5.41
CA GLY A 55 -13.84 -17.62 4.23
C GLY A 55 -12.63 -18.05 3.42
N SER A 56 -12.85 -18.98 2.49
CA SER A 56 -11.77 -19.55 1.66
C SER A 56 -11.49 -18.75 0.39
N ALA A 57 -12.42 -17.90 -0.04
CA ALA A 57 -12.30 -17.05 -1.22
C ALA A 57 -12.71 -15.62 -0.88
N PHE A 58 -11.76 -14.69 -0.94
CA PHE A 58 -11.98 -13.26 -0.77
C PHE A 58 -10.93 -12.47 -1.55
N ASN A 59 -11.25 -11.20 -1.78
CA ASN A 59 -10.35 -10.23 -2.40
C ASN A 59 -10.20 -9.02 -1.48
N ILE A 60 -8.97 -8.56 -1.25
CA ILE A 60 -8.67 -7.35 -0.49
C ILE A 60 -7.92 -6.39 -1.40
N SER A 61 -8.41 -5.15 -1.46
CA SER A 61 -7.74 -4.08 -2.20
C SER A 61 -6.68 -3.41 -1.34
N ILE A 62 -5.47 -3.26 -1.89
CA ILE A 62 -4.33 -2.67 -1.21
C ILE A 62 -3.86 -1.46 -2.02
N HIS A 63 -3.83 -0.30 -1.37
CA HIS A 63 -3.47 0.95 -2.02
C HIS A 63 -1.98 1.22 -1.87
N TYR A 64 -1.36 1.75 -2.93
CA TYR A 64 -0.05 2.36 -2.80
C TYR A 64 -0.14 3.64 -1.97
N PRO A 65 0.92 3.99 -1.20
CA PRO A 65 0.94 5.23 -0.45
C PRO A 65 0.90 6.43 -1.41
N GLN A 66 -0.07 7.31 -1.24
CA GLN A 66 -0.13 8.57 -1.99
C GLN A 66 0.31 9.74 -1.09
N PRO A 67 1.11 10.68 -1.60
CA PRO A 67 1.69 11.76 -0.80
C PRO A 67 0.67 12.80 -0.30
N TYR A 68 -0.47 12.95 -0.98
CA TYR A 68 -1.44 14.03 -0.73
C TYR A 68 -2.84 13.56 -0.36
N THR A 69 -3.06 12.26 -0.14
CA THR A 69 -4.39 11.77 0.24
C THR A 69 -4.51 11.55 1.73
N SER A 70 -5.62 11.99 2.30
CA SER A 70 -6.03 11.60 3.64
C SER A 70 -6.19 10.08 3.73
N VAL A 71 -5.77 9.51 4.87
CA VAL A 71 -5.89 8.10 5.21
C VAL A 71 -7.31 7.63 4.92
N ILE A 72 -7.49 6.69 3.97
CA ILE A 72 -8.79 6.09 3.69
C ILE A 72 -9.13 5.15 4.86
N PRO A 73 -10.15 5.45 5.68
CA PRO A 73 -10.52 4.59 6.81
C PRO A 73 -10.98 3.22 6.29
N GLY A 74 -10.43 2.14 6.85
CA GLY A 74 -10.77 0.77 6.45
C GLY A 74 -10.10 0.26 5.17
N ALA A 75 -9.21 1.04 4.55
CA ALA A 75 -8.36 0.56 3.45
C ALA A 75 -7.03 -0.01 3.98
N CYS A 76 -6.44 -0.97 3.28
CA CYS A 76 -5.06 -1.38 3.54
C CYS A 76 -4.11 -0.57 2.66
N VAL A 77 -3.12 0.09 3.25
CA VAL A 77 -2.06 0.79 2.51
C VAL A 77 -0.76 0.00 2.60
N PHE A 78 -0.09 -0.22 1.47
CA PHE A 78 1.24 -0.84 1.42
C PHE A 78 2.22 -0.14 2.35
N ARG A 79 3.18 -0.90 2.88
CA ARG A 79 4.41 -0.33 3.44
C ARG A 79 5.42 -0.10 2.33
N GLY A 80 6.36 0.81 2.56
CA GLY A 80 7.31 1.29 1.55
C GLY A 80 6.96 2.69 1.01
N PRO A 81 7.57 3.13 -0.10
CA PRO A 81 8.53 2.36 -0.90
C PRO A 81 9.83 2.04 -0.14
N TYR A 82 10.40 0.86 -0.39
CA TYR A 82 11.72 0.46 0.05
C TYR A 82 12.67 0.41 -1.15
N SER A 83 13.84 1.02 -1.07
CA SER A 83 14.86 0.94 -2.11
C SER A 83 15.49 -0.46 -2.14
N ILE A 84 15.65 -1.04 -3.33
CA ILE A 84 16.34 -2.33 -3.50
C ILE A 84 17.83 -2.06 -3.71
N PRO A 85 18.75 -2.56 -2.84
CA PRO A 85 20.17 -2.22 -2.90
C PRO A 85 20.85 -2.54 -4.23
N THR A 86 20.37 -3.57 -4.93
CA THR A 86 20.93 -4.03 -6.21
C THR A 86 20.34 -3.32 -7.43
N ASN A 87 19.27 -2.54 -7.27
CA ASN A 87 18.60 -1.88 -8.39
C ASN A 87 17.87 -0.61 -7.94
N ASP A 88 18.51 0.54 -8.18
CA ASP A 88 17.90 1.83 -7.83
C ASP A 88 16.72 2.20 -8.74
N SER A 89 16.54 1.54 -9.88
CA SER A 89 15.36 1.78 -10.73
C SER A 89 14.11 1.06 -10.22
N ILE A 90 14.21 0.25 -9.17
CA ILE A 90 13.09 -0.51 -8.59
C ILE A 90 12.88 -0.09 -7.13
N GLU A 91 11.62 0.02 -6.77
CA GLU A 91 11.15 0.19 -5.39
C GLU A 91 10.21 -0.95 -5.02
N MET A 92 10.30 -1.40 -3.77
CA MET A 92 9.50 -2.50 -3.24
C MET A 92 8.44 -1.98 -2.28
N TYR A 93 7.25 -2.55 -2.39
CA TYR A 93 6.14 -2.36 -1.45
C TYR A 93 5.74 -3.70 -0.88
N ASN A 94 5.37 -3.73 0.40
CA ASN A 94 4.91 -4.98 1.00
C ASN A 94 3.75 -4.81 1.98
N VAL A 95 3.10 -5.93 2.23
CA VAL A 95 2.17 -6.15 3.34
C VAL A 95 2.55 -7.46 4.00
N SER A 96 2.23 -7.59 5.28
CA SER A 96 2.41 -8.85 6.00
C SER A 96 1.06 -9.40 6.40
N VAL A 97 0.89 -10.72 6.35
CA VAL A 97 -0.31 -11.41 6.81
C VAL A 97 0.07 -12.35 7.93
N ALA A 98 -0.66 -12.33 9.04
CA ALA A 98 -0.63 -13.39 10.05
C ALA A 98 -1.82 -14.33 9.85
N LEU A 99 -1.51 -15.63 9.85
CA LEU A 99 -2.46 -16.72 9.88
C LEU A 99 -2.34 -17.40 11.25
N LEU A 100 -3.42 -17.38 12.04
CA LEU A 100 -3.49 -18.09 13.32
C LEU A 100 -4.17 -19.43 13.10
N TRP A 101 -3.44 -20.51 13.31
CA TRP A 101 -3.92 -21.87 13.13
C TRP A 101 -4.67 -22.37 14.38
N SER A 102 -5.46 -23.43 14.21
CA SER A 102 -6.26 -24.04 15.27
C SER A 102 -5.43 -24.66 16.41
N ASP A 103 -4.17 -25.00 16.14
CA ASP A 103 -3.19 -25.47 17.13
C ASP A 103 -2.57 -24.32 17.96
N GLY A 104 -2.88 -23.07 17.61
CA GLY A 104 -2.35 -21.86 18.25
C GLY A 104 -1.08 -21.31 17.62
N THR A 105 -0.50 -22.00 16.63
CA THR A 105 0.71 -21.53 15.95
C THR A 105 0.39 -20.36 15.03
N PRO A 106 1.15 -19.24 15.06
CA PRO A 106 1.03 -18.19 14.05
C PRO A 106 2.01 -18.42 12.89
N THR A 107 1.56 -18.20 11.65
CA THR A 107 2.42 -18.10 10.47
C THR A 107 2.36 -16.69 9.91
N TYR A 108 3.53 -16.13 9.59
CA TYR A 108 3.66 -14.80 9.00
C TYR A 108 4.13 -14.92 7.56
N VAL A 109 3.41 -14.27 6.65
CA VAL A 109 3.72 -14.24 5.21
C VAL A 109 3.95 -12.78 4.81
N SER A 110 5.06 -12.49 4.14
CA SER A 110 5.30 -11.19 3.50
C SER A 110 4.98 -11.31 2.02
N LEU A 111 4.19 -10.39 1.50
CA LEU A 111 3.82 -10.32 0.09
C LEU A 111 4.31 -8.98 -0.46
N GLU A 112 4.97 -9.03 -1.61
CA GLU A 112 5.77 -7.92 -2.11
C GLU A 112 5.39 -7.57 -3.56
N CYS A 113 5.36 -6.28 -3.86
CA CYS A 113 5.25 -5.73 -5.21
C CYS A 113 6.50 -4.90 -5.50
N ASN A 114 7.23 -5.30 -6.53
CA ASN A 114 8.38 -4.57 -7.03
C ASN A 114 7.95 -3.75 -8.25
N LEU A 115 8.16 -2.44 -8.18
CA LEU A 115 7.73 -1.49 -9.20
C LEU A 115 8.92 -0.71 -9.71
N THR A 116 8.92 -0.42 -11.01
CA THR A 116 9.90 0.52 -11.57
C THR A 116 9.59 1.93 -11.07
N LYS A 117 10.60 2.65 -10.58
CA LYS A 117 10.46 4.05 -10.22
C LYS A 117 9.99 4.83 -11.45
N SER A 118 8.93 5.61 -11.28
CA SER A 118 8.47 6.49 -12.34
C SER A 118 9.53 7.58 -12.53
N GLN A 119 10.12 7.66 -13.73
CA GLN A 119 10.98 8.76 -14.12
C GLN A 119 10.11 10.00 -14.36
N ALA A 120 9.55 10.58 -13.31
CA ALA A 120 9.20 11.99 -13.39
C ALA A 120 10.55 12.72 -13.60
N PRO A 121 10.68 13.63 -14.58
CA PRO A 121 11.88 14.43 -14.68
C PRO A 121 12.04 15.13 -13.33
N GLU A 122 13.06 14.73 -12.58
CA GLU A 122 13.55 15.55 -11.48
C GLU A 122 13.77 16.92 -12.09
N GLN A 123 12.89 17.88 -11.80
CA GLN A 123 13.29 19.27 -11.88
C GLN A 123 14.44 19.35 -10.89
N GLU A 124 15.65 19.28 -11.45
CA GLU A 124 16.91 19.50 -10.77
C GLU A 124 16.67 20.68 -9.82
N ALA A 125 16.66 20.38 -8.51
CA ALA A 125 16.51 21.42 -7.51
C ALA A 125 17.55 22.48 -7.87
N PRO A 126 17.16 23.77 -8.06
CA PRO A 126 18.09 24.77 -8.52
C PRO A 126 19.30 24.74 -7.60
N SER A 127 20.44 24.34 -8.17
CA SER A 127 21.70 24.17 -7.48
C SER A 127 21.93 25.40 -6.61
N HIS A 128 21.99 25.18 -5.30
CA HIS A 128 22.17 26.19 -4.27
C HIS A 128 23.59 26.76 -4.36
N ASN A 129 23.88 27.51 -5.42
CA ASN A 129 25.15 28.19 -5.68
C ASN A 129 24.94 29.40 -6.59
N GLN A 130 24.14 30.37 -6.13
CA GLN A 130 24.47 31.78 -6.36
C GLN A 130 23.74 32.67 -5.35
N SER A 131 24.49 33.18 -4.38
CA SER A 131 24.04 34.29 -3.54
C SER A 131 23.71 35.50 -4.43
N LYS A 132 22.42 35.83 -4.55
CA LYS A 132 21.95 37.16 -4.92
C LYS A 132 20.72 37.47 -4.07
N PRO A 133 20.70 38.55 -3.26
CA PRO A 133 19.53 38.89 -2.48
C PRO A 133 18.38 39.26 -3.43
N ILE A 134 17.21 38.72 -3.14
CA ILE A 134 15.96 38.96 -3.86
C ILE A 134 15.43 40.33 -3.44
N ASP A 135 15.22 41.19 -4.42
CA ASP A 135 14.57 42.49 -4.30
C ASP A 135 13.05 42.27 -4.19
N TRP A 136 12.46 42.61 -3.04
CA TRP A 136 11.03 42.44 -2.76
C TRP A 136 10.23 43.64 -3.28
N ASP A 137 10.17 43.84 -4.60
CA ASP A 137 9.16 44.73 -5.16
C ASP A 137 7.78 44.06 -5.07
N VAL A 138 7.08 44.47 -4.00
CA VAL A 138 5.71 44.14 -3.64
C VAL A 138 4.76 44.52 -4.77
N TYR A 139 4.30 43.53 -5.52
CA TYR A 139 3.19 43.68 -6.46
C TYR A 139 1.87 43.69 -5.66
N CYS A 140 1.47 44.85 -5.14
CA CYS A 140 0.09 45.07 -4.70
C CYS A 140 -0.71 45.67 -5.85
N SER A 141 -1.53 44.82 -6.48
CA SER A 141 -2.58 45.20 -7.42
C SER A 141 -3.49 46.27 -6.81
N GLN A 142 -3.44 47.50 -7.32
CA GLN A 142 -4.54 48.46 -7.16
C GLN A 142 -5.46 48.33 -8.38
N ASN A 143 -6.45 47.46 -8.27
CA ASN A 143 -7.67 47.53 -9.07
C ASN A 143 -8.74 48.22 -8.22
N GLU A 144 -8.81 49.54 -8.29
CA GLU A 144 -9.98 50.31 -7.85
C GLU A 144 -10.37 51.29 -8.96
N SER A 145 -11.01 50.74 -9.99
CA SER A 145 -11.98 51.49 -10.79
C SER A 145 -13.36 51.17 -10.23
N ILE A 146 -14.11 52.18 -9.78
CA ILE A 146 -15.56 52.37 -10.00
C ILE A 146 -15.95 53.80 -9.56
N PRO A 147 -16.81 54.53 -10.31
CA PRO A 147 -17.00 55.98 -10.20
C PRO A 147 -18.30 56.40 -9.49
N ALA A 148 -18.35 57.66 -9.05
CA ALA A 148 -19.43 58.65 -9.22
C ALA A 148 -19.12 59.93 -8.44
#